data_AF-A0A9E0W016-F1
#
_entry.id   AF-A0A9E0W016-F1
#
_cell.length_a   1.000
_cell.length_b   1.000
_cell.length_c   1.000
_cell.angle_alpha   90.00
_cell.angle_beta   90.00
_cell.angle_gamma   90.00
#
_symmetry.space_group_name_H-M   'P 1'
#
loop_
_entity.id
_entity.type
_entity.pdbx_description
1 polymer ?
#
loop_
_entity_poly.entity_id
_entity_poly.type
_entity_poly.pdbx_seq_one_letter_code
_entity_poly.pdbx_strand_id
1 'polypeptide(L)'
;MPLGACMSSGRAVDALPPDASPRTEAVAQLRDDLSGLPVPAAAQAPDVVQFTGLGLSQVSTQPGASINERRLMAIRAARLEAIRDLTEQIHGIRINSESTLHDQVLRSDTVRAVVAGEIRGARTLRITPKGEDSFEVVLALDPDTVRYILRAVRQRG
;
A
#
# COMPACT_ATOMS: atom_id res chain seq x y z
N MET A 1 42.52 19.81 -17.05
CA MET A 1 41.39 20.75 -16.98
C MET A 1 40.40 20.20 -15.98
N PRO A 2 40.43 20.59 -14.69
CA PRO A 2 39.45 20.12 -13.72
C PRO A 2 38.16 20.94 -13.88
N LEU A 3 37.04 20.27 -14.14
CA LEU A 3 35.70 20.84 -14.03
C LEU A 3 35.36 20.90 -12.54
N GLY A 4 35.36 22.11 -12.00
CA GLY A 4 35.11 22.39 -10.60
C GLY A 4 33.62 22.43 -10.25
N ALA A 5 33.36 21.82 -9.08
CA ALA A 5 32.45 22.27 -8.03
C ALA A 5 30.93 22.29 -8.28
N CYS A 6 30.26 21.41 -7.54
CA CYS A 6 28.90 21.56 -7.04
C CYS A 6 28.68 22.97 -6.48
N MET A 7 27.76 23.74 -7.06
CA MET A 7 27.30 25.00 -6.47
C MET A 7 26.07 24.74 -5.61
N SER A 8 26.28 25.00 -4.33
CA SER A 8 25.36 25.04 -3.21
C SER A 8 23.98 25.59 -3.55
N SER A 9 22.96 24.93 -2.98
CA SER A 9 21.62 25.47 -2.76
C SER A 9 21.66 26.87 -2.13
N GLY A 10 21.61 27.91 -2.97
CA GLY A 10 21.51 29.30 -2.54
C GLY A 10 20.11 29.63 -2.02
N ARG A 11 19.99 30.76 -1.31
CA ARG A 11 18.70 31.25 -0.81
C ARG A 11 17.82 31.63 -2.00
N ALA A 12 16.54 31.32 -1.95
CA ALA A 12 15.55 31.64 -2.97
C ALA A 12 15.43 33.15 -3.21
N VAL A 13 15.70 33.98 -2.19
CA VAL A 13 15.76 35.44 -2.36
C VAL A 13 16.89 35.91 -3.28
N ASP A 14 17.99 35.16 -3.40
CA ASP A 14 19.13 35.52 -4.26
C ASP A 14 18.83 35.31 -5.76
N ALA A 15 17.72 34.64 -6.07
CA ALA A 15 17.27 34.35 -7.43
C ALA A 15 16.14 35.28 -7.91
N LEU A 16 15.79 36.32 -7.14
CA LEU A 16 14.74 37.27 -7.51
C LEU A 16 15.21 38.22 -8.63
N PRO A 17 14.36 38.50 -9.64
CA PRO A 17 14.64 39.54 -10.62
C PRO A 17 14.53 40.94 -9.96
N PRO A 18 15.23 41.96 -10.50
CA PRO A 18 15.30 43.29 -9.89
C PRO A 18 13.97 44.06 -9.87
N ASP A 19 12.95 43.60 -10.61
CA ASP A 19 11.60 44.14 -10.70
C ASP A 19 10.54 43.26 -10.00
N ALA A 20 10.97 42.38 -9.10
CA ALA A 20 10.08 41.48 -8.37
C ALA A 20 9.00 42.27 -7.60
N SER A 21 7.75 41.81 -7.70
CA SER A 21 6.66 42.37 -6.90
C SER A 21 6.81 42.01 -5.42
N PRO A 22 6.27 42.82 -4.48
CA PRO A 22 6.33 42.53 -3.04
C PRO A 22 5.73 41.16 -2.66
N ARG A 23 4.78 40.67 -3.46
CA ARG A 23 4.19 39.34 -3.29
C ARG A 23 5.18 38.23 -3.66
N THR A 24 5.99 38.45 -4.69
CA THR A 24 7.01 37.49 -5.16
C THR A 24 8.15 37.38 -4.17
N GLU A 25 8.58 38.51 -3.60
CA GLU A 25 9.58 38.57 -2.52
C GLU A 25 9.11 37.79 -1.29
N ALA A 26 7.84 37.97 -0.87
CA ALA A 26 7.26 37.25 0.25
C ALA A 26 7.23 35.73 0.04
N VAL A 27 7.01 35.26 -1.19
CA VAL A 27 7.05 33.82 -1.53
C VAL A 27 8.46 33.27 -1.47
N ALA A 28 9.45 34.01 -1.95
CA ALA A 28 10.86 33.61 -1.88
C ALA A 28 11.35 33.53 -0.43
N GLN A 29 10.99 34.53 0.39
CA GLN A 29 11.31 34.55 1.82
C GLN A 29 10.66 33.35 2.56
N LEU A 30 9.37 33.09 2.31
CA LEU A 30 8.67 31.95 2.89
C LEU A 30 9.33 30.61 2.54
N ARG A 31 9.82 30.46 1.30
CA ARG A 31 10.53 29.25 0.86
C ARG A 31 11.86 29.08 1.59
N ASP A 32 12.60 30.16 1.80
CA ASP A 32 13.87 30.11 2.54
C ASP A 32 13.66 29.73 4.00
N ASP A 33 12.64 30.32 4.63
CA ASP A 33 12.26 30.01 6.01
C ASP A 33 11.86 28.54 6.16
N LEU A 34 11.11 27.99 5.20
CA LEU A 34 10.72 26.58 5.18
C LEU A 34 11.89 25.61 4.88
N SER A 35 12.90 26.05 4.12
CA SER A 35 14.04 25.22 3.74
C SER A 35 15.01 24.99 4.91
N GLY A 36 15.05 25.91 5.87
CA GLY A 36 15.90 25.82 7.07
C GLY A 36 15.24 25.07 8.24
N LEU A 37 13.93 24.81 8.16
CA LEU A 37 13.26 24.00 9.17
C LEU A 37 13.71 22.54 9.04
N PRO A 38 14.07 21.87 10.14
CA PRO A 38 14.20 20.42 10.12
C PRO A 38 12.84 19.85 9.74
N VAL A 39 12.65 19.50 8.46
CA VAL A 39 11.61 18.55 8.09
C VAL A 39 12.00 17.30 8.88
N PRO A 40 11.21 16.84 9.86
CA PRO A 40 11.50 15.56 10.48
C PRO A 40 11.58 14.58 9.31
N ALA A 41 12.79 14.09 9.01
CA ALA A 41 12.99 13.07 7.99
C ALA A 41 11.96 12.02 8.34
N ALA A 42 10.93 11.87 7.50
CA ALA A 42 9.70 11.18 7.84
C ALA A 42 10.11 9.94 8.61
N ALA A 43 9.90 9.96 9.93
CA ALA A 43 10.37 8.89 10.80
C ALA A 43 9.82 7.66 10.14
N GLN A 44 10.70 6.80 9.63
CA GLN A 44 10.30 5.58 8.94
C GLN A 44 9.33 4.95 9.91
N ALA A 45 8.04 4.97 9.54
CA ALA A 45 7.01 4.49 10.42
C ALA A 45 7.51 3.12 10.85
N PRO A 46 7.56 2.83 12.17
CA PRO A 46 8.08 1.55 12.63
C PRO A 46 7.46 0.49 11.74
N ASP A 47 8.26 -0.49 11.31
CA ASP A 47 7.76 -1.60 10.50
C ASP A 47 6.78 -2.38 11.37
N VAL A 48 5.57 -1.83 11.50
CA VAL A 48 4.47 -2.43 12.23
C VAL A 48 4.25 -3.70 11.44
N VAL A 49 4.52 -4.84 12.06
CA VAL A 49 4.34 -6.15 11.43
C VAL A 49 2.92 -6.20 10.88
N GLN A 50 2.78 -5.99 9.57
CA GLN A 50 1.48 -5.99 8.90
C GLN A 50 1.21 -7.38 8.37
N PHE A 51 -0.06 -7.76 8.33
CA PHE A 51 -0.46 -8.95 7.62
C PHE A 51 -0.33 -8.66 6.13
N THR A 52 0.44 -9.47 5.41
CA THR A 52 0.67 -9.27 3.98
C THR A 52 0.12 -10.43 3.16
N GLY A 53 -0.53 -10.11 2.05
CA GLY A 53 -0.94 -11.08 1.04
C GLY A 53 -0.13 -10.94 -0.22
N LEU A 54 0.24 -12.06 -0.81
CA LEU A 54 0.94 -12.15 -2.08
C LEU A 54 0.01 -12.71 -3.16
N GLY A 55 0.07 -12.13 -4.35
CA GLY A 55 -0.56 -12.72 -5.53
C GLY A 55 0.27 -12.52 -6.79
N LEU A 56 0.18 -13.47 -7.70
CA LEU A 56 1.01 -13.60 -8.90
C LEU A 56 0.13 -13.94 -10.11
N SER A 57 0.23 -13.15 -11.17
CA SER A 57 -0.55 -13.42 -12.37
C SER A 57 0.25 -13.18 -13.64
N GLN A 58 0.05 -14.09 -14.60
CA GLN A 58 0.68 -14.03 -15.93
C GLN A 58 -0.16 -13.22 -16.89
N VAL A 59 0.46 -12.30 -17.63
CA VAL A 59 -0.15 -11.43 -18.64
C VAL A 59 -0.65 -12.22 -19.85
N SER A 60 0.13 -13.20 -20.31
CA SER A 60 -0.21 -14.02 -21.48
C SER A 60 -1.56 -14.73 -21.37
N THR A 61 -1.92 -15.16 -20.16
CA THR A 61 -3.16 -15.90 -19.86
C THR A 61 -4.39 -15.01 -19.66
N GLN A 62 -4.23 -13.69 -19.60
CA GLN A 62 -5.34 -12.79 -19.31
C GLN A 62 -6.14 -12.43 -20.55
N PRO A 63 -7.46 -12.20 -20.39
CA PRO A 63 -8.28 -11.65 -21.45
C PRO A 63 -7.90 -10.18 -21.73
N GLY A 64 -8.02 -9.77 -23.00
CA GLY A 64 -7.82 -8.38 -23.43
C GLY A 64 -7.37 -8.32 -24.88
N ALA A 65 -7.84 -7.30 -25.61
CA ALA A 65 -7.52 -7.12 -27.02
C ALA A 65 -6.09 -6.59 -27.21
N SER A 66 -5.59 -5.79 -26.26
CA SER A 66 -4.23 -5.23 -26.29
C SER A 66 -3.34 -5.82 -25.20
N ILE A 67 -2.02 -5.75 -25.39
CA ILE A 67 -1.06 -6.14 -24.34
C ILE A 67 -1.24 -5.29 -23.07
N ASN A 68 -1.55 -4.00 -23.22
CA ASN A 68 -1.77 -3.10 -22.09
C ASN A 68 -3.00 -3.52 -21.29
N GLU A 69 -4.08 -3.90 -21.97
CA GLU A 69 -5.30 -4.41 -21.33
C GLU A 69 -5.02 -5.71 -20.57
N ARG A 70 -4.31 -6.67 -21.19
CA ARG A 70 -3.90 -7.91 -20.53
C ARG A 70 -3.02 -7.67 -19.31
N ARG A 71 -2.12 -6.69 -19.34
CA ARG A 71 -1.30 -6.31 -18.18
C ARG A 71 -2.15 -5.76 -17.03
N LEU A 72 -3.12 -4.90 -17.33
CA LEU A 72 -4.05 -4.40 -16.31
C LEU A 72 -4.89 -5.54 -15.72
N MET A 73 -5.34 -6.47 -16.56
CA MET A 73 -6.07 -7.65 -16.10
C MET A 73 -5.18 -8.56 -15.24
N ALA A 74 -3.90 -8.72 -15.56
CA ALA A 74 -2.97 -9.51 -14.76
C ALA A 74 -2.76 -8.90 -13.38
N ILE A 75 -2.57 -7.58 -13.30
CA ILE A 75 -2.48 -6.88 -12.02
C ILE A 75 -3.76 -7.05 -11.20
N ARG A 76 -4.94 -7.02 -11.84
CA ARG A 76 -6.23 -7.27 -11.16
C ARG A 76 -6.33 -8.70 -10.66
N ALA A 77 -5.96 -9.69 -11.47
CA ALA A 77 -5.95 -11.09 -11.08
C ALA A 77 -4.97 -11.35 -9.92
N ALA A 78 -3.74 -10.85 -10.00
CA ALA A 78 -2.76 -10.93 -8.93
C ALA A 78 -3.26 -10.25 -7.64
N ARG A 79 -3.96 -9.12 -7.76
CA ARG A 79 -4.61 -8.49 -6.59
C ARG A 79 -5.68 -9.38 -5.96
N LEU A 80 -6.53 -10.03 -6.76
CA LEU A 80 -7.57 -10.94 -6.24
C LEU A 80 -6.95 -12.15 -5.53
N GLU A 81 -5.84 -12.66 -6.04
CA GLU A 81 -5.09 -13.72 -5.37
C GLU A 81 -4.47 -13.25 -4.05
N ALA A 82 -3.87 -12.04 -4.01
CA ALA A 82 -3.35 -11.47 -2.76
C ALA A 82 -4.44 -11.27 -1.70
N ILE A 83 -5.67 -10.93 -2.11
CA ILE A 83 -6.84 -10.86 -1.23
C ILE A 83 -7.18 -12.24 -0.65
N ARG A 84 -7.13 -13.28 -1.50
CA ARG A 84 -7.40 -14.64 -1.10
C ARG A 84 -6.36 -15.13 -0.08
N ASP A 85 -5.08 -14.91 -0.34
CA ASP A 85 -3.99 -15.24 0.59
C ASP A 85 -4.19 -14.57 1.96
N LEU A 86 -4.50 -13.26 2.01
CA LEU A 86 -4.85 -12.57 3.26
C LEU A 86 -6.07 -13.19 3.97
N THR A 87 -7.10 -13.56 3.19
CA THR A 87 -8.32 -14.18 3.73
C THR A 87 -7.98 -15.50 4.42
N GLU A 88 -7.17 -16.32 3.77
CA GLU A 88 -6.75 -17.63 4.27
C GLU A 88 -5.90 -17.50 5.54
N GLN A 89 -4.96 -16.56 5.58
CA GLN A 89 -4.15 -16.27 6.77
C GLN A 89 -5.02 -15.86 7.97
N ILE A 90 -5.98 -14.93 7.77
CA ILE A 90 -6.87 -14.47 8.85
C ILE A 90 -7.78 -15.60 9.33
N HIS A 91 -8.30 -16.42 8.41
CA HIS A 91 -9.14 -17.56 8.76
C HIS A 91 -8.37 -18.60 9.58
N GLY A 92 -7.11 -18.89 9.22
CA GLY A 92 -6.25 -19.81 9.97
C GLY A 92 -6.03 -19.40 11.43
N ILE A 93 -5.83 -18.11 11.70
CA ILE A 93 -5.69 -17.58 13.07
C ILE A 93 -6.92 -17.89 13.93
N ARG A 94 -8.12 -17.81 13.34
CA ARG A 94 -9.37 -18.10 14.05
C ARG A 94 -9.50 -19.58 14.39
N ILE A 95 -9.29 -20.48 13.41
CA ILE A 95 -9.43 -21.93 13.64
C ILE A 95 -8.54 -22.38 14.80
N ASN A 96 -7.29 -21.92 14.82
CA ASN A 96 -6.32 -22.25 15.87
C ASN A 96 -6.77 -21.75 17.27
N SER A 97 -7.65 -20.75 17.35
CA SER A 97 -8.09 -20.12 18.60
C SER A 97 -9.40 -20.68 19.18
N GLU A 98 -10.25 -21.34 18.38
CA GLU A 98 -11.66 -21.64 18.74
C GLU A 98 -12.09 -23.12 18.58
N SER A 99 -11.18 -24.09 18.44
CA SER A 99 -11.52 -25.47 18.06
C SER A 99 -12.68 -26.15 18.86
N THR A 100 -13.82 -26.41 18.19
CA THR A 100 -14.87 -27.38 18.59
C THR A 100 -15.65 -27.83 17.34
N LEU A 101 -15.82 -29.13 17.12
CA LEU A 101 -16.04 -29.75 15.80
C LEU A 101 -17.49 -29.72 15.21
N HIS A 102 -18.49 -29.14 15.89
CA HIS A 102 -19.90 -29.22 15.43
C HIS A 102 -20.49 -27.89 14.95
N ASP A 103 -20.11 -26.75 15.55
CA ASP A 103 -20.63 -25.42 15.14
C ASP A 103 -19.74 -24.70 14.10
N GLN A 104 -18.64 -25.34 13.69
CA GLN A 104 -17.62 -24.71 12.83
C GLN A 104 -18.10 -24.45 11.40
N VAL A 105 -18.95 -25.30 10.82
CA VAL A 105 -19.33 -25.16 9.40
C VAL A 105 -20.15 -23.90 9.16
N LEU A 106 -21.21 -23.66 9.95
CA LEU A 106 -22.05 -22.47 9.82
C LEU A 106 -21.32 -21.18 10.22
N ARG A 107 -20.43 -21.26 11.22
CA ARG A 107 -19.58 -20.13 11.61
C ARG A 107 -18.56 -19.79 10.52
N SER A 108 -18.03 -20.78 9.81
CA SER A 108 -17.07 -20.60 8.71
C SER A 108 -17.64 -19.74 7.57
N ASP A 109 -18.89 -19.96 7.16
CA ASP A 109 -19.52 -19.20 6.08
C ASP A 109 -19.75 -17.72 6.45
N THR A 110 -20.15 -17.45 7.70
CA THR A 110 -20.30 -16.08 8.20
C THR A 110 -18.96 -15.36 8.29
N VAL A 111 -17.90 -16.07 8.73
CA VAL A 111 -16.53 -15.55 8.74
C VAL A 111 -16.09 -15.19 7.33
N ARG A 112 -16.30 -16.10 6.36
CA ARG A 112 -15.94 -15.88 4.96
C ARG A 112 -16.63 -14.64 4.38
N ALA A 113 -17.90 -14.41 4.70
CA ALA A 113 -18.64 -13.23 4.26
C ALA A 113 -18.09 -11.91 4.86
N VAL A 114 -17.74 -11.90 6.15
CA VAL A 114 -17.18 -10.70 6.81
C VAL A 114 -15.77 -10.40 6.31
N VAL A 115 -14.91 -11.43 6.22
CA VAL A 115 -13.53 -11.29 5.73
C VAL A 115 -13.52 -10.81 4.28
N ALA A 116 -14.41 -11.31 3.41
CA ALA A 116 -14.57 -10.82 2.04
C ALA A 116 -15.06 -9.36 1.95
N GLY A 117 -15.87 -8.90 2.92
CA GLY A 117 -16.33 -7.52 3.00
C GLY A 117 -15.24 -6.54 3.46
N GLU A 118 -14.35 -6.98 4.36
CA GLU A 118 -13.42 -6.10 5.06
C GLU A 118 -12.00 -6.08 4.50
N ILE A 119 -11.58 -7.13 3.79
CA ILE A 119 -10.31 -7.11 3.02
C ILE A 119 -10.37 -6.09 1.88
N ARG A 120 -11.54 -5.52 1.56
CA ARG A 120 -11.66 -4.32 0.73
C ARG A 120 -10.83 -3.13 1.26
N GLY A 121 -10.53 -3.09 2.56
CA GLY A 121 -9.65 -2.10 3.18
C GLY A 121 -8.15 -2.40 3.09
N ALA A 122 -7.73 -3.51 2.47
CA ALA A 122 -6.32 -3.85 2.33
C ALA A 122 -5.60 -2.86 1.40
N ARG A 123 -4.49 -2.30 1.89
CA ARG A 123 -3.67 -1.33 1.14
C ARG A 123 -2.73 -2.05 0.19
N THR A 124 -2.55 -1.53 -1.01
CA THR A 124 -1.50 -2.04 -1.92
C THR A 124 -0.16 -1.49 -1.50
N LEU A 125 0.77 -2.37 -1.13
CA LEU A 125 2.14 -1.99 -0.82
C LEU A 125 2.96 -1.83 -2.10
N ARG A 126 2.85 -2.80 -3.00
CA ARG A 126 3.66 -2.83 -4.23
C ARG A 126 3.02 -3.67 -5.31
N ILE A 127 3.35 -3.28 -6.54
CA ILE A 127 3.06 -4.02 -7.76
C ILE A 127 4.39 -4.12 -8.50
N THR A 128 4.90 -5.32 -8.67
CA THR A 128 6.24 -5.56 -9.21
C THR A 128 6.13 -6.49 -10.42
N PRO A 129 6.61 -6.09 -11.60
CA PRO A 129 6.75 -7.04 -12.70
C PRO A 129 7.78 -8.11 -12.31
N LYS A 130 7.44 -9.38 -12.55
CA LYS A 130 8.30 -10.54 -12.33
C LYS A 130 8.57 -11.20 -13.68
N GLY A 131 9.83 -11.17 -14.09
CA GLY A 131 10.21 -11.59 -15.44
C GLY A 131 9.51 -10.75 -16.52
N GLU A 132 9.27 -11.35 -17.68
CA GLU A 132 8.68 -10.65 -18.83
C GLU A 132 7.14 -10.72 -18.88
N ASP A 133 6.55 -11.74 -18.23
CA ASP A 133 5.14 -12.09 -18.43
C ASP A 133 4.31 -12.10 -17.14
N SER A 134 4.83 -11.71 -15.97
CA SER A 134 4.03 -11.79 -14.74
C SER A 134 4.10 -10.55 -13.87
N PHE A 135 3.08 -10.36 -13.05
CA PHE A 135 3.01 -9.32 -12.03
C PHE A 135 2.82 -9.95 -10.66
N GLU A 136 3.59 -9.46 -9.70
CA GLU A 136 3.43 -9.69 -8.28
C GLU A 136 2.73 -8.49 -7.65
N VAL A 137 1.67 -8.75 -6.90
CA VAL A 137 0.98 -7.73 -6.10
C VAL A 137 1.09 -8.12 -4.64
N VAL A 138 1.48 -7.15 -3.81
CA VAL A 138 1.45 -7.32 -2.37
C VAL A 138 0.50 -6.33 -1.74
N LEU A 139 -0.43 -6.89 -0.99
CA LEU A 139 -1.38 -6.17 -0.17
C LEU A 139 -0.97 -6.28 1.29
N ALA A 140 -1.33 -5.27 2.07
CA ALA A 140 -1.20 -5.33 3.50
C ALA A 140 -2.50 -4.93 4.19
N LEU A 141 -2.72 -5.53 5.35
CA LEU A 141 -3.81 -5.22 6.25
C LEU A 141 -3.25 -4.86 7.61
N ASP A 142 -3.80 -3.80 8.19
CA ASP A 142 -3.38 -3.31 9.48
C ASP A 142 -3.77 -4.31 10.60
N PRO A 143 -2.89 -4.59 11.58
CA PRO A 143 -3.19 -5.49 12.69
C PRO A 143 -4.44 -5.11 13.49
N ASP A 144 -4.74 -3.82 13.66
CA ASP A 144 -5.94 -3.37 14.35
C ASP A 144 -7.20 -3.67 13.53
N THR A 145 -7.11 -3.60 12.21
CA THR A 145 -8.20 -4.02 11.32
C THR A 145 -8.46 -5.52 11.44
N VAL A 146 -7.40 -6.34 11.46
CA VAL A 146 -7.55 -7.80 11.70
C VAL A 146 -8.19 -8.08 13.05
N ARG A 147 -7.74 -7.38 14.10
CA ARG A 147 -8.31 -7.54 15.44
C ARG A 147 -9.77 -7.12 15.51
N TYR A 148 -10.15 -6.05 14.80
CA TYR A 148 -11.54 -5.64 14.65
C TYR A 148 -12.36 -6.71 13.93
N ILE A 149 -11.90 -7.23 12.78
CA ILE A 149 -12.56 -8.30 12.02
C ILE A 149 -12.81 -9.50 12.95
N LEU A 150 -11.78 -9.98 13.65
CA LEU A 150 -11.90 -11.14 14.54
C LEU A 150 -12.91 -10.91 15.67
N ARG A 151 -13.01 -9.68 16.20
CA ARG A 151 -14.02 -9.32 17.22
C ARG A 151 -15.42 -9.24 16.63
N ALA A 152 -15.59 -8.57 15.48
CA ALA A 152 -16.87 -8.39 14.81
C ALA A 152 -17.51 -9.72 14.43
N VAL A 153 -16.70 -10.68 13.96
CA VAL A 153 -17.19 -12.03 13.65
C VAL A 153 -17.55 -12.81 14.93
N ARG A 154 -16.86 -12.60 16.05
CA ARG A 154 -17.15 -13.28 17.33
C ARG A 154 -18.46 -12.81 17.97
N GLN A 155 -18.87 -11.56 17.74
CA GLN A 155 -20.11 -11.01 18.29
C GLN A 155 -21.38 -11.41 17.50
N ARG A 156 -21.22 -11.96 16.30
CA ARG A 156 -22.34 -12.37 15.41
C ARG A 156 -22.66 -13.86 15.44
N GLY A 157 -21.93 -14.67 16.22
CA GLY A 157 -22.14 -16.11 16.35
C GLY A 157 -22.26 -16.55 17.79
#